data_AF-A0A2G4F9P5-F1
#
_entry.id   AF-A0A2G4F9P5-F1
#
_cell.length_a   1.000
_cell.length_b   1.000
_cell.length_c   1.000
_cell.angle_alpha   90.00
_cell.angle_beta   90.00
_cell.angle_gamma   90.00
#
_symmetry.space_group_name_H-M   'P 1'
#
loop_
_entity.id
_entity.type
_entity.pdbx_description
1 polymer ?
#
loop_
_entity_poly.entity_id
_entity_poly.type
_entity_poly.pdbx_seq_one_letter_code
_entity_poly.pdbx_strand_id
1 'polypeptide(L)'
;MTLKRILLVLWLASVTLSAADEAPVKARVTPKAIELPAFDLNHPPRKYSERVLAGWNVFVEKQLLDEDPATAQKAIAKLEAKLGEAAKALPAPAVKQLQAVKIFLLYGPKATGGGRSSSFQYFRPGAPKYTPYLDERMSNSVLIFSAYNYNYLDSLWSVKGLVHELAHAWHFLYWKEKEPGIYDAWAAAMKAGLYKSDVAADAKNITTLRYAAQNQLEYFSELSAMYFVGCNYPPANRAELKAYDPVGYHMIERYWGVGQALPAASAPPPR
;
A
#
# COMPACT_ATOMS: atom_id res chain seq x y z
N MET A 1 -62.60 -28.61 13.94
CA MET A 1 -63.21 -27.67 14.91
C MET A 1 -62.76 -26.26 14.56
N THR A 2 -63.70 -25.34 14.70
CA THR A 2 -63.85 -24.08 13.95
C THR A 2 -63.20 -22.90 14.68
N LEU A 3 -62.69 -21.95 13.89
CA LEU A 3 -62.18 -20.65 14.32
C LEU A 3 -63.31 -19.76 14.89
N LYS A 4 -63.10 -19.08 16.03
CA LYS A 4 -63.85 -17.86 16.41
C LYS A 4 -62.98 -16.92 17.24
N ARG A 5 -62.84 -15.70 16.73
CA ARG A 5 -62.20 -14.51 17.35
C ARG A 5 -63.09 -13.97 18.48
N ILE A 6 -62.49 -13.42 19.54
CA ILE A 6 -63.14 -12.47 20.46
C ILE A 6 -62.27 -11.22 20.53
N LEU A 7 -62.91 -10.10 20.26
CA LEU A 7 -62.42 -8.72 20.36
C LEU A 7 -62.77 -8.22 21.78
N LEU A 8 -61.89 -7.49 22.45
CA LEU A 8 -62.29 -6.59 23.54
C LEU A 8 -61.53 -5.27 23.43
N VAL A 9 -62.32 -4.22 23.23
CA VAL A 9 -61.95 -2.81 23.24
C VAL A 9 -62.14 -2.29 24.67
N LEU A 10 -61.23 -1.45 25.16
CA LEU A 10 -61.54 -0.54 26.27
C LEU A 10 -60.78 0.78 26.09
N TRP A 11 -61.59 1.83 26.07
CA TRP A 11 -61.31 3.26 25.94
C TRP A 11 -60.84 3.86 27.27
N LEU A 12 -59.98 4.89 27.23
CA LEU A 12 -60.09 6.02 28.16
C LEU A 12 -59.46 7.30 27.59
N ALA A 13 -60.30 8.34 27.52
CA ALA A 13 -60.02 9.75 27.23
C ALA A 13 -59.24 10.39 28.40
N SER A 14 -58.67 11.60 28.41
CA SER A 14 -58.60 12.81 27.57
C SER A 14 -57.76 13.82 28.39
N VAL A 15 -57.12 14.82 27.78
CA VAL A 15 -57.13 16.26 28.19
C VAL A 15 -56.42 17.07 27.11
N THR A 16 -57.06 18.15 26.68
CA THR A 16 -56.58 19.14 25.70
C THR A 16 -55.74 20.23 26.38
N LEU A 17 -54.73 20.75 25.68
CA LEU A 17 -54.17 22.08 25.96
C LEU A 17 -54.04 22.85 24.64
N SER A 18 -54.56 24.07 24.63
CA SER A 18 -54.72 24.94 23.47
C SER A 18 -53.56 25.93 23.33
N ALA A 19 -53.14 26.09 22.06
CA ALA A 19 -52.59 27.26 21.36
C ALA A 19 -51.39 28.05 21.92
N ALA A 20 -50.33 28.11 21.11
CA ALA A 20 -49.67 29.37 20.74
C ALA A 20 -49.07 29.23 19.33
N ASP A 21 -49.45 30.14 18.44
CA ASP A 21 -48.84 30.34 17.12
C ASP A 21 -47.39 30.83 17.29
N GLU A 22 -46.42 30.04 16.83
CA GLU A 22 -45.09 30.54 16.49
C GLU A 22 -44.86 30.34 14.99
N ALA A 23 -44.70 31.45 14.26
CA ALA A 23 -44.30 31.42 12.86
C ALA A 23 -42.93 30.72 12.72
N PRO A 24 -42.71 29.88 11.69
CA PRO A 24 -41.50 29.10 11.60
C PRO A 24 -40.30 30.00 11.30
N VAL A 25 -39.35 30.06 12.24
CA VAL A 25 -38.02 30.60 12.00
C VAL A 25 -37.39 29.78 10.87
N LYS A 26 -37.20 30.39 9.69
CA LYS A 26 -36.47 29.76 8.59
C LYS A 26 -35.06 29.42 9.10
N ALA A 27 -34.81 28.13 9.29
CA ALA A 27 -33.50 27.62 9.63
C ALA A 27 -32.48 28.16 8.62
N ARG A 28 -31.49 28.92 9.11
CA ARG A 28 -30.36 29.36 8.31
C ARG A 28 -29.60 28.09 7.94
N VAL A 29 -29.67 27.69 6.66
CA VAL A 29 -28.89 26.58 6.14
C VAL A 29 -27.42 26.96 6.27
N THR A 30 -26.76 26.48 7.31
CA THR A 30 -25.30 26.43 7.34
C THR A 30 -24.88 25.45 6.24
N PRO A 31 -23.97 25.83 5.32
CA PRO A 31 -23.43 24.87 4.37
C PRO A 31 -22.86 23.71 5.17
N LYS A 32 -23.32 22.49 4.87
CA LYS A 32 -22.71 21.29 5.41
C LYS A 32 -21.23 21.34 5.02
N ALA A 33 -20.33 21.37 6.02
CA ALA A 33 -18.91 21.23 5.76
C ALA A 33 -18.74 20.00 4.86
N ILE A 34 -18.01 20.14 3.76
CA ILE A 34 -17.68 18.99 2.92
C ILE A 34 -16.78 18.12 3.80
N GLU A 35 -17.38 17.13 4.47
CA GLU A 35 -16.66 16.03 5.09
C GLU A 35 -16.05 15.24 3.94
N LEU A 36 -14.83 15.62 3.56
CA LEU A 36 -14.03 14.80 2.66
C LEU A 36 -13.83 13.45 3.35
N PRO A 37 -14.09 12.32 2.67
CA PRO A 37 -13.80 11.01 3.23
C PRO A 37 -12.33 10.93 3.59
N ALA A 38 -12.00 10.11 4.60
CA ALA A 38 -10.72 10.10 5.31
C ALA A 38 -9.45 9.86 4.46
N PHE A 39 -9.55 9.73 3.13
CA PHE A 39 -8.41 9.55 2.24
C PHE A 39 -8.74 9.78 0.75
N ASP A 40 -8.88 11.05 0.33
CA ASP A 40 -9.02 11.42 -1.08
C ASP A 40 -7.69 11.87 -1.68
N LEU A 41 -7.16 11.11 -2.64
CA LEU A 41 -5.95 11.44 -3.41
C LEU A 41 -6.26 12.04 -4.78
N ASN A 42 -7.53 12.09 -5.16
CA ASN A 42 -8.00 12.56 -6.46
C ASN A 42 -8.57 13.99 -6.39
N HIS A 43 -9.28 14.33 -5.30
CA HIS A 43 -9.94 15.63 -5.13
C HIS A 43 -9.48 16.40 -3.88
N PRO A 44 -9.11 17.70 -4.03
CA PRO A 44 -8.88 18.40 -5.29
C PRO A 44 -7.69 17.80 -6.08
N PRO A 45 -7.66 17.97 -7.41
CA PRO A 45 -6.57 17.46 -8.23
C PRO A 45 -5.21 17.97 -7.78
N ARG A 46 -4.29 17.04 -7.51
CA ARG A 46 -2.93 17.37 -7.07
C ARG A 46 -2.04 17.76 -8.26
N LYS A 47 -1.07 18.64 -8.00
CA LYS A 47 -0.02 18.98 -8.97
C LYS A 47 1.28 18.33 -8.55
N TYR A 48 2.06 17.88 -9.52
CA TYR A 48 3.32 17.19 -9.29
C TYR A 48 4.46 17.86 -10.06
N SER A 49 5.64 17.87 -9.44
CA SER A 49 6.91 18.13 -10.12
C SER A 49 7.55 16.78 -10.45
N GLU A 50 7.81 16.55 -11.73
CA GLU A 50 8.49 15.35 -12.20
C GLU A 50 10.00 15.45 -12.00
N ARG A 51 10.61 14.33 -11.60
CA ARG A 51 12.05 14.18 -11.39
C ARG A 51 12.47 12.77 -11.79
N VAL A 52 13.71 12.61 -12.23
CA VAL A 52 14.31 11.29 -12.42
C VAL A 52 15.28 11.04 -11.27
N LEU A 53 15.00 10.05 -10.42
CA LEU A 53 15.83 9.70 -9.26
C LEU A 53 16.31 8.25 -9.41
N ALA A 54 17.64 8.05 -9.48
CA ALA A 54 18.24 6.74 -9.73
C ALA A 54 17.63 5.97 -10.93
N GLY A 55 17.13 6.70 -11.93
CA GLY A 55 16.47 6.17 -13.14
C GLY A 55 14.96 5.94 -13.04
N TRP A 56 14.33 6.14 -11.87
CA TRP A 56 12.87 6.10 -11.74
C TRP A 56 12.24 7.48 -11.99
N ASN A 57 11.07 7.49 -12.62
CA ASN A 57 10.23 8.68 -12.73
C ASN A 57 9.48 8.92 -11.41
N VAL A 58 9.85 9.98 -10.70
CA VAL A 58 9.31 10.36 -9.40
C VAL A 58 8.48 11.66 -9.52
N PHE A 59 7.26 11.61 -9.02
CA PHE A 59 6.27 12.68 -9.02
C PHE A 59 6.17 13.24 -7.61
N VAL A 60 6.83 14.37 -7.35
CA VAL A 60 6.82 15.02 -6.04
C VAL A 60 5.67 16.02 -5.98
N GLU A 61 4.82 15.92 -4.96
CA GLU A 61 3.69 16.84 -4.79
C GLU A 61 4.17 18.30 -4.73
N LYS A 62 3.60 19.16 -5.57
CA LYS A 62 4.02 20.55 -5.68
C LYS A 62 3.76 21.34 -4.40
N GLN A 63 2.67 21.03 -3.67
CA GLN A 63 2.39 21.67 -2.38
C GLN A 63 3.51 21.42 -1.36
N LEU A 64 4.06 20.20 -1.31
CA LEU A 64 5.21 19.87 -0.46
C LEU A 64 6.43 20.74 -0.81
N LEU A 65 6.71 20.91 -2.11
CA LEU A 65 7.84 21.73 -2.57
C LEU A 65 7.67 23.22 -2.24
N ASP A 66 6.45 23.73 -2.37
CA ASP A 66 6.15 25.15 -2.20
C ASP A 66 6.03 25.54 -0.71
N GLU A 67 5.47 24.67 0.14
CA GLU A 67 5.16 24.98 1.55
C GLU A 67 6.19 24.43 2.55
N ASP A 68 6.87 23.31 2.26
CA ASP A 68 7.95 22.77 3.08
C ASP A 68 9.13 22.25 2.24
N PRO A 69 9.88 23.15 1.61
CA PRO A 69 11.02 22.78 0.77
C PRO A 69 12.11 22.01 1.53
N ALA A 70 12.27 22.23 2.84
CA ALA A 70 13.29 21.54 3.64
C ALA A 70 12.96 20.05 3.82
N THR A 71 11.71 19.72 4.17
CA THR A 71 11.23 18.33 4.23
C THR A 71 11.28 17.68 2.86
N ALA A 72 10.89 18.41 1.81
CA ALA A 72 10.92 17.94 0.44
C ALA A 72 12.33 17.56 0.00
N GLN A 73 13.30 18.47 0.19
CA GLN A 73 14.70 18.25 -0.20
C GLN A 73 15.30 17.03 0.53
N LYS A 74 15.05 16.91 1.83
CA LYS A 74 15.51 15.76 2.61
C LYS A 74 14.89 14.44 2.12
N ALA A 75 13.60 14.43 1.83
CA ALA A 75 12.89 13.25 1.35
C ALA A 75 13.34 12.84 -0.06
N ILE A 76 13.53 13.79 -0.96
CA ILE A 76 14.03 13.56 -2.32
C ILE A 76 15.44 12.98 -2.28
N ALA A 77 16.35 13.59 -1.53
CA ALA A 77 17.73 13.11 -1.42
C ALA A 77 17.80 11.70 -0.81
N LYS A 78 17.01 11.45 0.23
CA LYS A 78 16.89 10.11 0.82
C LYS A 78 16.31 9.11 -0.17
N LEU A 79 15.26 9.47 -0.90
CA LEU A 79 14.62 8.60 -1.88
C LEU A 79 15.58 8.22 -3.01
N GLU A 80 16.32 9.18 -3.55
CA GLU A 80 17.34 8.92 -4.57
C GLU A 80 18.41 7.95 -4.07
N ALA A 81 18.94 8.16 -2.86
CA ALA A 81 19.91 7.25 -2.26
C ALA A 81 19.33 5.82 -2.09
N LYS A 82 18.10 5.69 -1.59
CA LYS A 82 17.47 4.39 -1.33
C LYS A 82 17.03 3.65 -2.60
N LEU A 83 16.60 4.37 -3.63
CA LEU A 83 16.39 3.78 -4.95
C LEU A 83 17.71 3.31 -5.58
N GLY A 84 18.82 4.05 -5.36
CA GLY A 84 20.16 3.60 -5.75
C GLY A 84 20.60 2.32 -5.02
N GLU A 85 20.28 2.17 -3.73
CA GLU A 85 20.52 0.93 -2.98
C GLU A 85 19.67 -0.23 -3.52
N ALA A 86 18.38 -0.01 -3.78
CA ALA A 86 17.51 -1.00 -4.39
C ALA A 86 18.01 -1.43 -5.79
N ALA A 87 18.44 -0.48 -6.62
CA ALA A 87 18.99 -0.76 -7.95
C ALA A 87 20.26 -1.62 -7.92
N LYS A 88 21.09 -1.46 -6.88
CA LYS A 88 22.30 -2.27 -6.68
C LYS A 88 21.99 -3.68 -6.18
N ALA A 89 20.94 -3.82 -5.37
CA ALA A 89 20.57 -5.08 -4.75
C ALA A 89 19.78 -5.99 -5.70
N LEU A 90 18.89 -5.42 -6.51
CA LEU A 90 18.01 -6.15 -7.42
C LEU A 90 18.73 -6.56 -8.73
N PRO A 91 18.27 -7.61 -9.42
CA PRO A 91 18.81 -8.00 -10.72
C PRO A 91 18.69 -6.85 -11.74
N ALA A 92 19.78 -6.50 -12.42
CA ALA A 92 19.83 -5.40 -13.38
C ALA A 92 18.72 -5.43 -14.47
N PRO A 93 18.33 -6.59 -15.04
CA PRO A 93 17.21 -6.64 -15.99
C PRO A 93 15.88 -6.25 -15.36
N ALA A 94 15.64 -6.68 -14.11
CA ALA A 94 14.43 -6.33 -13.38
C ALA A 94 14.42 -4.83 -13.06
N VAL A 95 15.57 -4.25 -12.64
CA VAL A 95 15.72 -2.81 -12.40
C VAL A 95 15.33 -1.99 -13.64
N LYS A 96 15.84 -2.37 -14.83
CA LYS A 96 15.52 -1.67 -16.08
C LYS A 96 14.00 -1.60 -16.36
N GLN A 97 13.28 -2.66 -16.02
CA GLN A 97 11.83 -2.74 -16.23
C GLN A 97 11.08 -1.99 -15.12
N LEU A 98 11.53 -2.14 -13.88
CA LEU A 98 10.96 -1.46 -12.71
C LEU A 98 11.14 0.05 -12.75
N GLN A 99 12.16 0.58 -13.42
CA GLN A 99 12.35 2.02 -13.63
C GLN A 99 11.23 2.67 -14.45
N ALA A 100 10.42 1.89 -15.18
CA ALA A 100 9.20 2.38 -15.82
C ALA A 100 8.02 2.59 -14.84
N VAL A 101 8.10 2.01 -13.62
CA VAL A 101 7.09 2.18 -12.58
C VAL A 101 7.20 3.59 -11.99
N LYS A 102 6.09 4.30 -11.98
CA LYS A 102 6.02 5.65 -11.40
C LYS A 102 6.09 5.58 -9.88
N ILE A 103 6.74 6.56 -9.27
CA ILE A 103 6.76 6.72 -7.82
C ILE A 103 6.19 8.10 -7.47
N PHE A 104 5.22 8.16 -6.56
CA PHE A 104 4.65 9.41 -6.07
C PHE A 104 5.13 9.69 -4.65
N LEU A 105 5.62 10.90 -4.41
CA LEU A 105 6.03 11.38 -3.09
C LEU A 105 5.09 12.49 -2.64
N LEU A 106 4.24 12.19 -1.65
CA LEU A 106 3.20 13.09 -1.17
C LEU A 106 3.62 13.84 0.10
N TYR A 107 2.99 14.98 0.36
CA TYR A 107 3.26 15.81 1.54
C TYR A 107 2.84 15.12 2.84
N GLY A 108 1.80 14.27 2.79
CA GLY A 108 1.21 13.63 3.96
C GLY A 108 0.03 14.42 4.52
N PRO A 109 -0.27 14.29 5.84
CA PRO A 109 -1.46 14.88 6.44
C PRO A 109 -1.56 16.42 6.38
N LYS A 110 -0.46 17.12 6.03
CA LYS A 110 -0.45 18.58 5.84
C LYS A 110 -0.94 19.03 4.46
N ALA A 111 -1.08 18.12 3.49
CA ALA A 111 -1.61 18.50 2.18
C ALA A 111 -3.04 19.00 2.32
N THR A 112 -3.39 20.04 1.56
CA THR A 112 -4.77 20.55 1.49
C THR A 112 -5.73 19.52 0.91
N GLY A 113 -5.25 18.67 0.00
CA GLY A 113 -6.00 17.51 -0.49
C GLY A 113 -6.04 16.31 0.46
N GLY A 114 -5.60 16.46 1.71
CA GLY A 114 -5.55 15.37 2.68
C GLY A 114 -4.36 14.42 2.46
N GLY A 115 -4.23 13.43 3.32
CA GLY A 115 -3.14 12.47 3.25
C GLY A 115 -3.03 11.65 4.52
N ARG A 116 -2.25 10.59 4.48
CA ARG A 116 -2.05 9.69 5.63
C ARG A 116 -0.59 9.65 6.04
N SER A 117 -0.35 9.37 7.32
CA SER A 117 1.00 9.26 7.90
C SER A 117 1.68 7.90 7.63
N SER A 118 1.04 7.00 6.87
CA SER A 118 1.64 5.71 6.49
C SER A 118 2.85 5.89 5.58
N SER A 119 3.66 4.85 5.45
CA SER A 119 4.89 4.91 4.68
C SER A 119 4.68 4.69 3.17
N PHE A 120 4.35 3.48 2.74
CA PHE A 120 4.34 3.08 1.32
C PHE A 120 3.08 2.30 0.93
N GLN A 121 2.78 2.23 -0.37
CA GLN A 121 1.85 1.26 -0.97
C GLN A 121 2.02 1.26 -2.49
N TYR A 122 1.97 0.07 -3.09
CA TYR A 122 1.81 -0.12 -4.51
C TYR A 122 0.32 -0.19 -4.89
N PHE A 123 -0.06 0.55 -5.92
CA PHE A 123 -1.38 0.46 -6.55
C PHE A 123 -1.27 -0.31 -7.86
N ARG A 124 -1.96 -1.47 -7.92
CA ARG A 124 -1.99 -2.33 -9.10
C ARG A 124 -2.59 -1.64 -10.34
N PRO A 125 -2.34 -2.17 -11.55
CA PRO A 125 -2.95 -1.63 -12.76
C PRO A 125 -4.48 -1.58 -12.65
N GLY A 126 -5.07 -0.43 -12.98
CA GLY A 126 -6.51 -0.23 -12.92
C GLY A 126 -7.09 -0.02 -11.51
N ALA A 127 -6.27 0.11 -10.47
CA ALA A 127 -6.74 0.38 -9.11
C ALA A 127 -7.77 1.54 -8.98
N PRO A 128 -7.62 2.68 -9.67
CA PRO A 128 -8.60 3.78 -9.62
C PRO A 128 -10.04 3.38 -9.99
N LYS A 129 -10.23 2.32 -10.79
CA LYS A 129 -11.57 1.81 -11.16
C LYS A 129 -12.37 1.31 -9.95
N TYR A 130 -11.67 0.89 -8.88
CA TYR A 130 -12.27 0.33 -7.66
C TYR A 130 -12.14 1.29 -6.48
N THR A 131 -11.49 2.43 -6.67
CA THR A 131 -11.20 3.42 -5.62
C THR A 131 -11.35 4.80 -6.23
N PRO A 132 -12.56 5.39 -6.25
CA PRO A 132 -12.83 6.66 -6.94
C PRO A 132 -12.06 7.86 -6.37
N TYR A 133 -11.53 7.69 -5.16
CA TYR A 133 -10.68 8.63 -4.44
C TYR A 133 -9.19 8.51 -4.80
N LEU A 134 -8.82 7.62 -5.72
CA LEU A 134 -7.44 7.47 -6.20
C LEU A 134 -7.29 8.15 -7.55
N ASP A 135 -6.28 9.00 -7.68
CA ASP A 135 -5.94 9.66 -8.93
C ASP A 135 -5.62 8.63 -10.04
N GLU A 136 -6.17 8.81 -11.24
CA GLU A 136 -5.91 7.91 -12.37
C GLU A 136 -4.42 7.76 -12.69
N ARG A 137 -3.64 8.82 -12.46
CA ARG A 137 -2.18 8.84 -12.68
C ARG A 137 -1.43 7.87 -11.77
N MET A 138 -2.03 7.48 -10.64
CA MET A 138 -1.46 6.55 -9.65
C MET A 138 -1.72 5.08 -9.97
N SER A 139 -2.43 4.75 -11.06
CA SER A 139 -2.53 3.37 -11.52
C SER A 139 -1.16 2.79 -11.86
N ASN A 140 -0.87 1.58 -11.38
CA ASN A 140 0.42 0.89 -11.57
C ASN A 140 1.62 1.72 -11.07
N SER A 141 1.55 2.18 -9.81
CA SER A 141 2.58 3.05 -9.23
C SER A 141 2.84 2.75 -7.76
N VAL A 142 4.00 3.17 -7.26
CA VAL A 142 4.35 3.16 -5.85
C VAL A 142 4.05 4.53 -5.25
N LEU A 143 3.36 4.57 -4.13
CA LEU A 143 3.10 5.80 -3.37
C LEU A 143 3.88 5.81 -2.07
N ILE A 144 4.52 6.95 -1.81
CA ILE A 144 5.05 7.35 -0.50
C ILE A 144 4.10 8.41 0.04
N PHE A 145 3.27 8.06 1.00
CA PHE A 145 2.14 8.92 1.39
C PHE A 145 2.53 10.15 2.19
N SER A 146 3.72 10.16 2.79
CA SER A 146 4.17 11.27 3.62
C SER A 146 5.68 11.41 3.57
N ALA A 147 6.16 12.49 2.97
CA ALA A 147 7.57 12.89 2.98
C ALA A 147 8.10 13.07 4.41
N TYR A 148 7.27 13.57 5.33
CA TYR A 148 7.63 13.64 6.75
C TYR A 148 7.90 12.25 7.32
N ASN A 149 6.92 11.34 7.24
CA ASN A 149 7.08 9.99 7.78
C ASN A 149 8.28 9.29 7.14
N TYR A 150 8.40 9.39 5.81
CA TYR A 150 9.52 8.84 5.07
C TYR A 150 10.88 9.33 5.59
N ASN A 151 11.01 10.61 5.93
CA ASN A 151 12.24 11.16 6.51
C ASN A 151 12.60 10.59 7.88
N TYR A 152 11.62 10.16 8.68
CA TYR A 152 11.82 9.58 10.02
C TYR A 152 12.09 8.07 10.02
N LEU A 153 11.70 7.35 8.96
CA LEU A 153 12.03 5.94 8.85
C LEU A 153 13.55 5.75 8.93
N ASP A 154 14.01 4.71 9.61
CA ASP A 154 15.43 4.39 9.55
C ASP A 154 15.84 3.94 8.13
N SER A 155 17.14 3.87 7.93
CA SER A 155 17.77 3.56 6.65
C SER A 155 17.31 2.21 6.09
N LEU A 156 17.26 1.17 6.93
CA LEU A 156 16.91 -0.19 6.53
C LEU A 156 15.43 -0.27 6.16
N TRP A 157 14.53 0.27 7.00
CA TRP A 157 13.10 0.30 6.71
C TRP A 157 12.77 1.05 5.43
N SER A 158 13.53 2.11 5.12
CA SER A 158 13.30 2.91 3.92
C SER A 158 13.58 2.14 2.64
N VAL A 159 14.70 1.39 2.58
CA VAL A 159 15.02 0.56 1.41
C VAL A 159 14.16 -0.72 1.37
N LYS A 160 13.88 -1.34 2.54
CA LYS A 160 13.00 -2.50 2.65
C LYS A 160 11.60 -2.20 2.11
N GLY A 161 11.00 -1.08 2.53
CA GLY A 161 9.69 -0.65 2.04
C GLY A 161 9.66 -0.43 0.53
N LEU A 162 10.68 0.23 -0.03
CA LEU A 162 10.77 0.42 -1.48
C LEU A 162 10.89 -0.91 -2.23
N VAL A 163 11.76 -1.83 -1.78
CA VAL A 163 11.91 -3.14 -2.42
C VAL A 163 10.63 -3.97 -2.31
N HIS A 164 9.92 -3.91 -1.18
CA HIS A 164 8.63 -4.54 -1.00
C HIS A 164 7.61 -4.05 -2.06
N GLU A 165 7.43 -2.74 -2.20
CA GLU A 165 6.47 -2.21 -3.18
C GLU A 165 6.89 -2.45 -4.63
N LEU A 166 8.20 -2.37 -4.91
CA LEU A 166 8.73 -2.71 -6.23
C LEU A 166 8.57 -4.20 -6.56
N ALA A 167 8.57 -5.09 -5.56
CA ALA A 167 8.27 -6.50 -5.75
C ALA A 167 6.80 -6.73 -6.12
N HIS A 168 5.86 -5.99 -5.53
CA HIS A 168 4.48 -5.99 -6.02
C HIS A 168 4.38 -5.52 -7.47
N ALA A 169 5.08 -4.44 -7.83
CA ALA A 169 5.11 -3.96 -9.21
C ALA A 169 5.70 -5.03 -10.15
N TRP A 170 6.81 -5.67 -9.76
CA TRP A 170 7.43 -6.76 -10.51
C TRP A 170 6.45 -7.91 -10.75
N HIS A 171 5.68 -8.29 -9.73
CA HIS A 171 4.65 -9.33 -9.86
C HIS A 171 3.66 -8.99 -10.97
N PHE A 172 3.04 -7.81 -10.90
CA PHE A 172 1.99 -7.40 -11.83
C PHE A 172 2.50 -7.01 -13.23
N LEU A 173 3.81 -6.82 -13.40
CA LEU A 173 4.41 -6.61 -14.72
C LEU A 173 4.47 -7.92 -15.54
N TYR A 174 4.58 -9.08 -14.90
CA TYR A 174 4.86 -10.36 -15.59
C TYR A 174 3.84 -11.46 -15.34
N TRP A 175 3.14 -11.43 -14.21
CA TRP A 175 2.23 -12.50 -13.83
C TRP A 175 0.87 -11.99 -13.40
N LYS A 176 -0.11 -12.89 -13.52
CA LYS A 176 -1.44 -12.69 -12.95
C LYS A 176 -1.35 -12.68 -11.43
N GLU A 177 -2.35 -12.08 -10.78
CA GLU A 177 -2.41 -11.99 -9.32
C GLU A 177 -2.15 -13.33 -8.63
N LYS A 178 -2.85 -14.41 -9.02
CA LYS A 178 -2.65 -15.76 -8.48
C LYS A 178 -1.73 -16.59 -9.37
N GLU A 179 -0.49 -16.15 -9.51
CA GLU A 179 0.53 -16.90 -10.23
C GLU A 179 0.81 -18.23 -9.51
N PRO A 180 0.62 -19.41 -10.16
CA PRO A 180 0.60 -20.68 -9.46
C PRO A 180 1.88 -20.96 -8.65
N GLY A 181 3.07 -20.69 -9.20
CA GLY A 181 4.31 -20.99 -8.47
C GLY A 181 4.53 -20.13 -7.22
N ILE A 182 4.02 -18.90 -7.20
CA ILE A 182 4.06 -18.04 -6.01
C ILE A 182 2.98 -18.47 -5.01
N TYR A 183 1.76 -18.73 -5.50
CA TYR A 183 0.65 -19.20 -4.68
C TYR A 183 0.95 -20.53 -4.00
N ASP A 184 1.53 -21.50 -4.71
CA ASP A 184 1.85 -22.82 -4.19
C ASP A 184 2.95 -22.77 -3.13
N ALA A 185 3.97 -21.92 -3.33
CA ALA A 185 5.01 -21.68 -2.34
C ALA A 185 4.43 -21.06 -1.06
N TRP A 186 3.59 -20.04 -1.21
CA TRP A 186 2.87 -19.43 -0.08
C TRP A 186 1.99 -20.46 0.65
N ALA A 187 1.20 -21.24 -0.09
CA ALA A 187 0.33 -22.26 0.49
C ALA A 187 1.12 -23.35 1.24
N ALA A 188 2.29 -23.75 0.72
CA ALA A 188 3.20 -24.67 1.39
C ALA A 188 3.76 -24.07 2.69
N ALA A 189 4.19 -22.80 2.68
CA ALA A 189 4.66 -22.10 3.87
C ALA A 189 3.56 -22.01 4.95
N MET A 190 2.32 -21.70 4.56
CA MET A 190 1.19 -21.64 5.49
C MET A 190 0.85 -23.02 6.08
N LYS A 191 0.90 -24.08 5.26
CA LYS A 191 0.73 -25.47 5.70
C LYS A 191 1.83 -25.92 6.66
N ALA A 192 3.06 -25.47 6.45
CA ALA A 192 4.20 -25.71 7.33
C ALA A 192 4.18 -24.86 8.62
N GLY A 193 3.21 -23.94 8.76
CA GLY A 193 3.08 -23.09 9.94
C GLY A 193 4.09 -21.94 10.01
N LEU A 194 4.75 -21.62 8.90
CA LEU A 194 5.69 -20.51 8.82
C LEU A 194 4.97 -19.16 8.92
N TYR A 195 5.72 -18.14 9.33
CA TYR A 195 5.26 -16.74 9.46
C TYR A 195 4.09 -16.54 10.45
N LYS A 196 3.88 -17.50 11.36
CA LYS A 196 2.95 -17.41 12.49
C LYS A 196 3.64 -16.81 13.71
N SER A 197 2.86 -16.14 14.55
CA SER A 197 3.27 -15.34 15.72
C SER A 197 3.99 -16.10 16.82
N ASP A 198 3.91 -17.42 16.84
CA ASP A 198 4.16 -18.23 18.04
C ASP A 198 5.66 -18.44 18.30
N VAL A 199 6.53 -17.90 17.42
CA VAL A 199 7.99 -18.05 17.43
C VAL A 199 8.69 -16.76 17.92
N ALA A 200 7.99 -15.64 18.08
CA ALA A 200 8.61 -14.34 18.39
C ALA A 200 8.26 -13.85 19.80
N ALA A 201 9.27 -13.67 20.65
CA ALA A 201 9.15 -13.13 22.02
C ALA A 201 8.87 -11.61 22.09
N ASP A 202 8.79 -10.91 20.94
CA ASP A 202 8.60 -9.46 20.86
C ASP A 202 7.38 -9.11 19.99
N ALA A 203 6.36 -8.51 20.63
CA ALA A 203 5.11 -8.09 20.02
C ALA A 203 5.29 -7.11 18.84
N LYS A 204 6.38 -6.34 18.80
CA LYS A 204 6.64 -5.37 17.72
C LYS A 204 7.01 -6.06 16.40
N ASN A 205 7.67 -7.21 16.47
CA ASN A 205 8.10 -7.97 15.28
C ASN A 205 7.01 -8.94 14.78
N ILE A 206 6.06 -9.31 15.64
CA ILE A 206 4.92 -10.17 15.28
C ILE A 206 4.07 -9.56 14.17
N THR A 207 3.79 -8.25 14.23
CA THR A 207 2.95 -7.60 13.21
C THR A 207 3.62 -7.63 11.83
N THR A 208 4.93 -7.44 11.76
CA THR A 208 5.64 -7.40 10.48
C THR A 208 5.82 -8.80 9.87
N LEU A 209 6.16 -9.80 10.68
CA LEU A 209 6.26 -11.19 10.22
C LEU A 209 4.94 -11.69 9.62
N ARG A 210 3.80 -11.25 10.19
CA ARG A 210 2.46 -11.64 9.73
C ARG A 210 2.10 -11.09 8.36
N TYR A 211 2.78 -10.07 7.81
CA TYR A 211 2.46 -9.58 6.46
C TYR A 211 2.65 -10.69 5.43
N ALA A 212 3.77 -11.44 5.49
CA ALA A 212 4.02 -12.57 4.60
C ALA A 212 2.95 -13.68 4.71
N ALA A 213 2.22 -13.77 5.83
CA ALA A 213 1.13 -14.73 6.02
C ALA A 213 -0.24 -14.22 5.52
N GLN A 214 -0.40 -12.92 5.23
CA GLN A 214 -1.71 -12.36 4.86
C GLN A 214 -2.23 -12.91 3.53
N ASN A 215 -1.37 -12.94 2.52
CA ASN A 215 -1.66 -13.49 1.20
C ASN A 215 -0.36 -13.69 0.41
N GLN A 216 -0.46 -14.34 -0.76
CA GLN A 216 0.69 -14.66 -1.60
C GLN A 216 1.41 -13.44 -2.22
N LEU A 217 0.74 -12.28 -2.39
CA LEU A 217 1.41 -11.07 -2.88
C LEU A 217 2.35 -10.52 -1.81
N GLU A 218 1.85 -10.41 -0.58
CA GLU A 218 2.63 -9.96 0.59
C GLU A 218 3.76 -10.93 0.91
N TYR A 219 3.52 -12.23 0.75
CA TYR A 219 4.55 -13.25 0.84
C TYR A 219 5.68 -12.99 -0.17
N PHE A 220 5.33 -12.78 -1.45
CA PHE A 220 6.32 -12.50 -2.48
C PHE A 220 7.12 -11.22 -2.19
N SER A 221 6.46 -10.13 -1.78
CA SER A 221 7.10 -8.84 -1.54
C SER A 221 7.97 -8.83 -0.28
N GLU A 222 7.50 -9.41 0.82
CA GLU A 222 8.27 -9.52 2.07
C GLU A 222 9.51 -10.38 1.88
N LEU A 223 9.37 -11.57 1.26
CA LEU A 223 10.52 -12.44 1.01
C LEU A 223 11.51 -11.82 0.04
N SER A 224 11.04 -11.05 -0.96
CA SER A 224 11.92 -10.29 -1.85
C SER A 224 12.77 -9.28 -1.06
N ALA A 225 12.16 -8.54 -0.13
CA ALA A 225 12.89 -7.59 0.70
C ALA A 225 13.92 -8.30 1.61
N MET A 226 13.52 -9.38 2.30
CA MET A 226 14.42 -10.21 3.13
C MET A 226 15.62 -10.72 2.32
N TYR A 227 15.37 -11.12 1.07
CA TYR A 227 16.38 -11.69 0.19
C TYR A 227 17.38 -10.66 -0.32
N PHE A 228 16.92 -9.48 -0.77
CA PHE A 228 17.78 -8.52 -1.46
C PHE A 228 18.39 -7.46 -0.54
N VAL A 229 17.66 -7.00 0.48
CA VAL A 229 18.09 -5.86 1.32
C VAL A 229 17.97 -6.13 2.82
N GLY A 230 17.36 -7.25 3.20
CA GLY A 230 17.12 -7.63 4.60
C GLY A 230 15.98 -6.86 5.26
N CYS A 231 15.69 -7.22 6.49
CA CYS A 231 14.72 -6.57 7.36
C CYS A 231 15.17 -6.64 8.83
N ASN A 232 14.37 -6.07 9.72
CA ASN A 232 14.69 -5.91 11.14
C ASN A 232 14.01 -6.97 12.06
N TYR A 233 13.57 -8.09 11.50
CA TYR A 233 12.97 -9.22 12.23
C TYR A 233 13.34 -10.54 11.54
N PRO A 234 13.47 -11.66 12.27
CA PRO A 234 13.74 -12.96 11.67
C PRO A 234 12.59 -13.42 10.76
N PRO A 235 12.86 -14.06 9.60
CA PRO A 235 14.18 -14.19 8.98
C PRO A 235 14.66 -12.83 8.41
N ALA A 236 15.80 -12.34 8.91
CA ALA A 236 16.22 -10.96 8.70
C ALA A 236 17.00 -10.73 7.39
N ASN A 237 17.45 -11.79 6.74
CA ASN A 237 18.31 -11.74 5.55
C ASN A 237 18.18 -13.01 4.70
N ARG A 238 18.84 -13.01 3.54
CA ARG A 238 18.86 -14.12 2.58
C ARG A 238 19.25 -15.47 3.19
N ALA A 239 20.23 -15.51 4.10
CA ALA A 239 20.71 -16.75 4.69
C ALA A 239 19.70 -17.33 5.69
N GLU A 240 19.15 -16.47 6.56
CA GLU A 240 18.08 -16.85 7.47
C GLU A 240 16.81 -17.26 6.73
N LEU A 241 16.45 -16.55 5.65
CA LEU A 241 15.31 -16.92 4.80
C LEU A 241 15.51 -18.32 4.21
N LYS A 242 16.70 -18.64 3.72
CA LYS A 242 17.00 -19.98 3.18
C LYS A 242 16.83 -21.09 4.23
N ALA A 243 17.25 -20.81 5.46
CA ALA A 243 17.13 -21.78 6.55
C ALA A 243 15.67 -21.92 7.03
N TYR A 244 14.92 -20.83 7.06
CA TYR A 244 13.55 -20.78 7.57
C TYR A 244 12.49 -21.25 6.57
N ASP A 245 12.58 -20.76 5.33
CA ASP A 245 11.67 -21.09 4.22
C ASP A 245 12.47 -21.35 2.93
N PRO A 246 13.05 -22.56 2.78
CA PRO A 246 13.81 -22.91 1.58
C PRO A 246 12.95 -22.92 0.30
N VAL A 247 11.64 -23.20 0.41
CA VAL A 247 10.72 -23.18 -0.73
C VAL A 247 10.51 -21.75 -1.21
N GLY A 248 10.21 -20.83 -0.29
CA GLY A 248 10.10 -19.40 -0.56
C GLY A 248 11.40 -18.80 -1.09
N TYR A 249 12.54 -19.18 -0.51
CA TYR A 249 13.86 -18.76 -1.00
C TYR A 249 14.08 -19.11 -2.48
N HIS A 250 13.80 -20.35 -2.88
CA HIS A 250 13.97 -20.77 -4.28
C HIS A 250 12.91 -20.17 -5.21
N MET A 251 11.70 -19.90 -4.69
CA MET A 251 10.69 -19.14 -5.41
C MET A 251 11.21 -17.73 -5.75
N ILE A 252 11.84 -17.02 -4.80
CA ILE A 252 12.45 -15.71 -5.07
C ILE A 252 13.55 -15.82 -6.14
N GLU A 253 14.46 -16.79 -6.06
CA GLU A 253 15.49 -16.98 -7.08
C GLU A 253 14.89 -17.19 -8.48
N ARG A 254 13.85 -18.02 -8.58
CA ARG A 254 13.16 -18.31 -9.83
C ARG A 254 12.50 -17.08 -10.43
N TYR A 255 11.67 -16.37 -9.66
CA TYR A 255 10.83 -15.28 -10.17
C TYR A 255 11.61 -13.97 -10.35
N TRP A 256 12.76 -13.81 -9.70
CA TRP A 256 13.68 -12.69 -9.98
C TRP A 256 14.78 -13.06 -10.99
N GLY A 257 14.84 -14.31 -11.47
CA GLY A 257 15.86 -14.77 -12.42
C GLY A 257 17.28 -14.76 -11.85
N VAL A 258 17.43 -14.92 -10.52
CA VAL A 258 18.73 -14.92 -9.87
C VAL A 258 19.49 -16.20 -10.24
N GLY A 259 20.76 -16.05 -10.65
CA GLY A 259 21.60 -17.18 -11.05
C GLY A 259 21.26 -17.77 -12.42
N GLN A 260 20.30 -17.20 -13.14
CA GLN A 260 20.03 -17.56 -14.54
C GLN A 260 20.84 -16.65 -15.46
N ALA A 261 21.46 -17.22 -16.49
CA ALA A 261 22.00 -16.44 -17.60
C ALA A 261 20.82 -15.71 -18.28
N LEU A 262 21.02 -14.45 -18.67
CA LEU A 262 19.99 -13.65 -19.33
C LEU A 262 19.42 -14.44 -20.53
N PRO A 263 18.12 -14.73 -20.57
CA PRO A 263 17.50 -15.12 -21.82
C PRO A 263 17.72 -13.97 -22.81
N ALA A 264 18.14 -14.28 -24.04
CA ALA A 264 18.10 -13.30 -25.11
C ALA A 264 16.70 -12.69 -25.14
N ALA A 265 16.61 -11.35 -25.12
CA ALA A 265 15.38 -10.59 -24.88
C ALA A 265 14.18 -11.15 -25.67
N SER A 266 13.40 -12.02 -25.05
CA SER A 266 12.09 -12.41 -25.57
C SER A 266 11.11 -11.34 -25.12
N ALA A 267 10.36 -10.80 -26.08
CA ALA A 267 9.34 -9.81 -25.83
C ALA A 267 8.40 -10.26 -24.70
N PRO A 268 7.94 -9.34 -23.83
CA PRO A 268 6.92 -9.68 -22.84
C PRO A 268 5.70 -10.29 -23.55
N PRO A 269 5.01 -11.25 -22.92
CA PRO A 269 3.82 -11.86 -23.51
C PRO A 269 2.80 -10.76 -23.86
N PRO A 270 2.08 -10.90 -24.99
CA PRO A 270 1.05 -9.94 -25.37
C PRO A 270 -0.04 -9.87 -24.29
N ARG A 271 -0.53 -8.66 -24.07
CA ARG A 271 -1.59 -8.34 -23.10
C ARG A 271 -2.93 -9.00 -23.42
#